data_AF-A0AB34HTA6-F1
#
_entry.id   AF-A0AB34HTA6-F1
#
_cell.length_a   1.000
_cell.length_b   1.000
_cell.length_c   1.000
_cell.angle_alpha   90.00
_cell.angle_beta   90.00
_cell.angle_gamma   90.00
#
_symmetry.space_group_name_H-M   'P 1'
#
loop_
_entity.id
_entity.type
_entity.pdbx_description
1 polymer ?
#
loop_
_entity_poly.entity_id
_entity_poly.type
_entity_poly.pdbx_seq_one_letter_code
_entity_poly.pdbx_strand_id
1 'polypeptide(L)'
;MFRPHPLLVEKGEYCQTRCVKTTGNVTVDHLSKYLALRTALEQRQQQEAGEPGGPGGGASDAGGPDGGGGEGTGAGGGDGPEEPALPSLEGVSEKQYTIYIAPRGGAFTTLNGLLTLEHVNEKFWKVSRPLELCYALTKDPK
;
A
#
# COMPACT_ATOMS: atom_id res chain seq x y z
N MET A 1 15.84 -6.09 4.05
CA MET A 1 15.58 -4.77 4.66
C MET A 1 15.33 -3.76 3.56
N PHE A 2 14.23 -3.03 3.65
CA PHE A 2 13.86 -1.99 2.68
C PHE A 2 13.85 -0.63 3.38
N ARG A 3 14.71 0.28 2.96
CA ARG A 3 14.94 1.55 3.66
C ARG A 3 14.62 2.74 2.76
N PRO A 4 14.19 3.89 3.29
CA PRO A 4 14.13 5.11 2.51
C PRO A 4 15.54 5.50 2.04
N HIS A 5 15.66 6.04 0.83
CA HIS A 5 16.92 6.52 0.31
C HIS A 5 17.39 7.74 1.12
N PRO A 6 18.58 7.72 1.75
CA PRO A 6 18.98 8.70 2.77
C PRO A 6 19.15 10.14 2.23
N LEU A 7 19.33 10.29 0.92
CA LEU A 7 19.51 11.59 0.26
C LEU A 7 18.29 12.06 -0.53
N LEU A 8 17.34 11.17 -0.85
CA LEU A 8 16.22 11.46 -1.76
C LEU A 8 14.87 11.48 -1.04
N VAL A 9 14.80 10.93 0.17
CA VAL A 9 13.61 10.98 1.00
C VAL A 9 13.83 12.02 2.10
N GLU A 10 13.10 13.13 2.02
CA GLU A 10 13.16 14.18 3.05
C GLU A 10 12.58 13.69 4.39
N LYS A 11 13.07 14.27 5.50
CA LYS A 11 12.58 14.01 6.86
C LYS A 11 11.11 14.45 6.97
N GLY A 12 10.19 13.57 6.60
CA GLY A 12 8.75 13.84 6.66
C GLY A 12 7.92 12.90 5.79
N GLU A 13 8.48 12.41 4.67
CA GLU A 13 7.78 11.51 3.75
C GLU A 13 8.20 10.05 3.97
N TYR A 14 7.24 9.18 4.34
CA TYR A 14 7.34 7.71 4.35
C TYR A 14 8.72 7.12 4.72
N CYS A 15 9.32 7.61 5.81
CA CYS A 15 10.67 7.26 6.26
C CYS A 15 10.77 5.88 6.92
N GLN A 16 9.77 5.00 6.74
CA GLN A 16 9.70 3.76 7.49
C GLN A 16 10.59 2.68 6.87
N THR A 17 11.51 2.15 7.67
CA THR A 17 12.25 0.94 7.28
C THR A 17 11.32 -0.27 7.40
N ARG A 18 11.21 -1.06 6.33
CA ARG A 18 10.30 -2.20 6.23
C ARG A 18 11.09 -3.50 6.08
N CYS A 19 10.68 -4.53 6.81
CA CYS A 19 11.14 -5.90 6.59
C CYS A 19 10.19 -6.56 5.60
N VAL A 20 10.71 -7.06 4.47
CA VAL A 20 9.92 -7.77 3.46
C VAL A 20 10.48 -9.17 3.30
N LYS A 21 9.61 -10.17 3.41
CA LYS A 21 9.91 -11.57 3.09
C LYS A 21 9.10 -11.95 1.87
N THR A 22 9.77 -12.40 0.82
CA THR A 22 9.17 -12.75 -0.47
C THR A 22 10.01 -13.84 -1.15
N THR A 23 9.57 -14.36 -2.29
CA THR A 23 10.31 -15.34 -3.08
C THR A 23 11.37 -14.66 -3.96
N GLY A 24 12.46 -15.37 -4.29
CA GLY A 24 13.56 -14.82 -5.11
C GLY A 24 13.14 -14.48 -6.54
N ASN A 25 12.11 -15.12 -7.05
CA ASN A 25 11.55 -14.93 -8.39
C ASN A 25 10.68 -13.66 -8.51
N VAL A 26 10.41 -12.96 -7.41
CA VAL A 26 9.71 -11.67 -7.43
C VAL A 26 10.61 -10.59 -8.02
N THR A 27 10.04 -9.74 -8.88
CA THR A 27 10.75 -8.66 -9.55
C THR A 27 10.82 -7.40 -8.71
N VAL A 28 11.74 -6.51 -9.06
CA VAL A 28 11.87 -5.17 -8.46
C VAL A 28 10.58 -4.36 -8.65
N ASP A 29 9.91 -4.55 -9.78
CA ASP A 29 8.64 -3.90 -10.10
C ASP A 29 7.52 -4.26 -9.11
N HIS A 30 7.41 -5.56 -8.77
CA HIS A 30 6.48 -6.03 -7.75
C HIS A 30 6.76 -5.39 -6.38
N LEU A 31 8.03 -5.15 -6.03
CA LEU A 31 8.40 -4.47 -4.79
C LEU A 31 8.02 -3.00 -4.80
N SER A 32 8.19 -2.32 -5.94
CA SER A 32 7.75 -0.94 -6.11
C SER A 32 6.24 -0.82 -5.97
N LYS A 33 5.49 -1.69 -6.66
CA LYS A 33 4.04 -1.77 -6.54
C LYS A 33 3.61 -2.04 -5.10
N TYR A 34 4.28 -2.98 -4.41
CA TYR A 34 4.03 -3.27 -3.00
C TYR A 34 4.26 -2.07 -2.09
N LEU A 35 5.32 -1.27 -2.31
CA LEU A 35 5.56 -0.06 -1.54
C LEU A 35 4.42 0.94 -1.72
N ALA A 36 4.01 1.17 -2.96
CA ALA A 36 2.96 2.12 -3.26
C ALA A 36 1.60 1.68 -2.68
N LEU A 37 1.29 0.39 -2.78
CA LEU A 37 0.19 -0.29 -2.09
C LEU A 37 0.21 -0.04 -0.58
N ARG A 38 1.34 -0.40 0.06
CA ARG A 38 1.50 -0.35 1.51
C ARG A 38 1.37 1.08 2.03
N THR A 39 2.01 2.01 1.34
CA THR A 39 1.95 3.45 1.65
C THR A 39 0.52 4.00 1.53
N ALA A 40 -0.24 3.62 0.50
CA ALA A 40 -1.63 4.07 0.35
C ALA A 40 -2.53 3.54 1.48
N LEU A 41 -2.36 2.27 1.87
CA LEU A 41 -3.11 1.66 2.97
C LEU A 41 -2.80 2.31 4.33
N GLU A 42 -1.53 2.63 4.58
CA GLU A 42 -1.10 3.27 5.83
C GLU A 42 -1.65 4.69 6.00
N GLN A 43 -1.77 5.46 4.91
CA GLN A 43 -2.37 6.79 4.94
C GLN A 43 -3.85 6.75 5.35
N ARG A 44 -4.62 5.78 4.81
CA ARG A 44 -6.03 5.61 5.18
C ARG A 44 -6.18 5.27 6.67
N GLN A 45 -5.39 4.31 7.15
CA GLN A 45 -5.45 3.91 8.56
C GLN A 45 -5.12 5.09 9.51
N GLN A 46 -4.24 5.99 9.09
CA GLN A 46 -3.92 7.20 9.85
C GLN A 46 -5.07 8.23 9.85
N GLN A 47 -5.84 8.33 8.76
CA GLN A 47 -7.04 9.18 8.70
C GLN A 47 -8.15 8.64 9.60
N GLU A 48 -8.38 7.33 9.59
CA GLU A 48 -9.40 6.68 10.44
C GLU A 48 -9.05 6.73 11.94
N ALA A 49 -7.75 6.73 12.29
CA ALA A 49 -7.30 6.84 13.68
C ALA A 49 -7.18 8.29 14.20
N GLY A 50 -7.40 9.29 13.34
CA GLY A 50 -7.24 10.72 13.63
C GLY A 50 -8.51 11.45 14.05
N GLU A 51 -9.68 10.80 14.09
CA GLU A 51 -10.91 11.43 14.54
C GLU A 51 -11.04 11.38 16.08
N PRO A 52 -11.05 12.53 16.79
CA PRO A 52 -11.51 12.58 18.16
C PRO A 52 -13.03 12.39 18.17
N GLY A 53 -13.54 11.52 19.04
CA GLY A 53 -14.96 11.20 19.07
C GLY A 53 -15.90 12.38 19.33
N GLY A 54 -17.08 12.30 18.71
CA GLY A 54 -18.36 12.81 19.22
C GLY A 54 -18.77 14.21 18.73
N PRO A 55 -20.08 14.42 18.48
CA PRO A 55 -20.99 14.45 19.62
C PRO A 55 -22.16 13.48 19.52
N GLY A 56 -22.55 12.95 20.67
CA GLY A 56 -23.87 12.39 20.87
C GLY A 56 -24.95 13.47 20.77
N GLY A 57 -26.09 13.08 20.20
CA GLY A 57 -27.42 13.57 20.56
C GLY A 57 -28.28 12.31 20.60
N GLY A 58 -28.79 11.85 21.74
CA GLY A 58 -29.69 12.63 22.57
C GLY A 58 -31.11 12.31 22.09
N ALA A 59 -31.71 11.30 22.72
CA ALA A 59 -33.09 10.89 22.51
C ALA A 59 -34.08 12.05 22.69
N SER A 60 -35.16 12.06 21.89
CA SER A 60 -36.56 12.48 22.20
C SER A 60 -37.35 12.48 20.87
N ASP A 61 -38.20 11.49 20.61
CA ASP A 61 -39.63 11.41 20.96
C ASP A 61 -40.56 12.14 19.95
N ALA A 62 -41.38 11.37 19.22
CA ALA A 62 -42.76 11.70 18.86
C ALA A 62 -43.44 10.50 18.14
N GLY A 63 -44.64 10.12 18.61
CA GLY A 63 -45.41 8.93 18.21
C GLY A 63 -46.10 8.93 16.82
N GLY A 64 -46.67 7.77 16.48
CA GLY A 64 -47.31 7.38 15.19
C GLY A 64 -48.73 7.94 14.94
N PRO A 65 -49.70 7.22 14.29
CA PRO A 65 -49.67 5.94 13.56
C PRO A 65 -50.40 5.95 12.16
N ASP A 66 -50.57 4.75 11.56
CA ASP A 66 -51.48 4.32 10.46
C ASP A 66 -51.28 4.92 9.04
N GLY A 67 -51.31 4.22 7.91
CA GLY A 67 -51.68 2.86 7.51
C GLY A 67 -52.07 2.92 6.00
N GLY A 68 -51.62 1.99 5.15
CA GLY A 68 -52.05 1.98 3.74
C GLY A 68 -51.20 1.08 2.84
N GLY A 69 -51.78 -0.04 2.40
CA GLY A 69 -51.10 -1.16 1.74
C GLY A 69 -50.73 -0.95 0.27
N GLY A 70 -49.82 -1.81 -0.18
CA GLY A 70 -49.42 -1.97 -1.58
C GLY A 70 -48.65 -3.27 -1.74
N GLU A 71 -49.34 -4.31 -2.17
CA GLU A 71 -48.77 -5.60 -2.54
C GLU A 71 -47.93 -5.45 -3.81
N GLY A 72 -46.69 -5.90 -3.74
CA GLY A 72 -45.77 -5.95 -4.88
C GLY A 72 -44.82 -7.12 -4.71
N THR A 73 -45.28 -8.32 -5.08
CA THR A 73 -44.46 -9.50 -5.23
C THR A 73 -43.43 -9.28 -6.34
N GLY A 74 -42.15 -9.25 -5.98
CA GLY A 74 -41.03 -9.20 -6.92
C GLY A 74 -39.91 -10.09 -6.40
N ALA A 75 -39.80 -11.27 -7.00
CA ALA A 75 -38.78 -12.27 -6.74
C ALA A 75 -37.38 -11.77 -7.11
N GLY A 76 -36.36 -12.22 -6.38
CA GLY A 76 -34.97 -12.09 -6.83
C GLY A 76 -33.98 -12.10 -5.68
N GLY A 77 -33.77 -13.28 -5.09
CA GLY A 77 -32.68 -13.50 -4.15
C GLY A 77 -31.33 -13.17 -4.77
N GLY A 78 -30.54 -12.43 -4.01
CA GLY A 78 -29.17 -12.04 -4.34
C GLY A 78 -28.49 -11.34 -3.17
N ASP A 79 -28.81 -11.72 -1.93
CA ASP A 79 -27.97 -11.39 -0.76
C ASP A 79 -26.78 -12.37 -0.79
N GLY A 80 -25.84 -12.09 -1.69
CA GLY A 80 -24.46 -12.44 -1.42
C GLY A 80 -23.85 -11.27 -0.66
N PRO A 81 -23.00 -11.48 0.35
CA PRO A 81 -22.20 -10.37 0.85
C PRO A 81 -21.49 -9.80 -0.38
N GLU A 82 -21.79 -8.55 -0.69
CA GLU A 82 -20.96 -7.76 -1.60
C GLU A 82 -19.57 -7.83 -0.96
N GLU A 83 -18.74 -8.76 -1.45
CA GLU A 83 -17.36 -8.88 -1.02
C GLU A 83 -16.83 -7.47 -1.15
N PRO A 84 -16.36 -6.85 -0.05
CA PRO A 84 -15.97 -5.45 -0.08
C PRO A 84 -14.94 -5.36 -1.20
N ALA A 85 -15.33 -4.73 -2.31
CA ALA A 85 -14.51 -4.62 -3.48
C ALA A 85 -13.15 -4.18 -2.97
N LEU A 86 -12.14 -5.07 -3.10
CA LEU A 86 -10.80 -4.82 -2.61
C LEU A 86 -10.49 -3.37 -2.96
N PRO A 87 -10.23 -2.50 -1.96
CA PRO A 87 -10.41 -1.07 -2.11
C PRO A 87 -9.68 -0.64 -3.36
N SER A 88 -10.46 -0.21 -4.37
CA SER A 88 -9.95 -0.15 -5.73
C SER A 88 -8.76 0.79 -5.72
N LEU A 89 -7.58 0.19 -5.80
CA LEU A 89 -6.31 0.84 -5.56
C LEU A 89 -5.83 1.44 -6.88
N GLU A 90 -6.74 2.11 -7.56
CA GLU A 90 -6.69 2.38 -9.01
C GLU A 90 -5.66 3.44 -9.38
N GLY A 91 -5.03 4.06 -8.39
CA GLY A 91 -3.95 5.03 -8.58
C GLY A 91 -2.55 4.52 -8.31
N VAL A 92 -2.39 3.26 -7.87
CA VAL A 92 -1.09 2.75 -7.44
C VAL A 92 -0.36 2.08 -8.59
N SER A 93 0.86 2.54 -8.84
CA SER A 93 1.71 2.08 -9.95
C SER A 93 3.09 1.71 -9.45
N GLU A 94 3.65 0.68 -10.10
CA GLU A 94 5.06 0.29 -9.99
C GLU A 94 6.06 1.38 -10.41
N LYS A 95 5.60 2.42 -11.12
CA LYS A 95 6.46 3.54 -11.51
C LYS A 95 6.64 4.59 -10.41
N GLN A 96 5.86 4.53 -9.33
CA GLN A 96 5.89 5.54 -8.27
C GLN A 96 7.16 5.50 -7.42
N TYR A 97 7.81 4.34 -7.33
CA TYR A 97 9.04 4.18 -6.57
C TYR A 97 10.16 3.67 -7.46
N THR A 98 11.33 4.28 -7.28
CA THR A 98 12.58 3.77 -7.83
C THR A 98 13.33 3.02 -6.74
N ILE A 99 13.79 1.82 -7.06
CA ILE A 99 14.50 0.94 -6.12
C ILE A 99 16.00 0.97 -6.42
N TYR A 100 16.78 1.06 -5.35
CA TYR A 100 18.23 1.15 -5.38
C TYR A 100 18.85 0.05 -4.52
N ILE A 101 20.07 -0.33 -4.87
CA ILE A 101 20.94 -1.17 -4.05
C ILE A 101 22.25 -0.43 -3.76
N ALA A 102 22.76 -0.57 -2.54
CA ALA A 102 24.07 -0.06 -2.13
C ALA A 102 24.91 -1.22 -1.59
N PRO A 103 25.68 -1.92 -2.44
CA PRO A 103 26.55 -3.01 -1.99
C PRO A 103 27.66 -2.44 -1.10
N ARG A 104 27.71 -2.88 0.16
CA ARG A 104 28.79 -2.65 1.16
C ARG A 104 29.63 -1.38 0.96
N GLY A 105 29.02 -0.21 1.20
CA GLY A 105 29.71 1.10 1.15
C GLY A 105 29.94 1.66 -0.26
N GLY A 106 29.41 1.00 -1.30
CA GLY A 106 29.43 1.47 -2.68
C GLY A 106 28.33 2.49 -3.00
N ALA A 107 28.36 2.98 -4.23
CA ALA A 107 27.35 3.89 -4.76
C ALA A 107 25.97 3.22 -4.87
N PHE A 108 24.91 4.03 -4.73
CA PHE A 108 23.55 3.58 -5.01
C PHE A 108 23.39 3.30 -6.50
N THR A 109 22.99 2.07 -6.82
CA THR A 109 22.71 1.65 -8.19
C THR A 109 21.20 1.45 -8.36
N THR A 110 20.61 2.09 -9.36
CA THR A 110 19.19 1.87 -9.71
C THR A 110 18.99 0.46 -10.24
N LEU A 111 17.99 -0.24 -9.69
CA LEU A 111 17.60 -1.56 -10.15
C LEU A 111 16.53 -1.45 -11.24
N ASN A 112 16.67 -2.24 -12.30
CA ASN A 112 15.66 -2.34 -13.34
C ASN A 112 14.46 -3.14 -12.82
N GLY A 113 13.24 -2.66 -13.12
CA GLY A 113 11.98 -3.28 -12.67
C GLY A 113 11.84 -4.76 -13.03
N LEU A 114 12.42 -5.20 -14.15
CA LEU A 114 12.34 -6.58 -14.64
C LEU A 114 13.30 -7.55 -13.94
N LEU A 115 14.26 -7.05 -13.15
CA LEU A 115 15.20 -7.92 -12.43
C LEU A 115 14.48 -8.64 -11.29
N THR A 116 14.71 -9.95 -11.16
CA THR A 116 14.24 -10.70 -9.99
C THR A 116 15.17 -10.47 -8.80
N LEU A 117 14.64 -10.65 -7.59
CA LEU A 117 15.41 -10.55 -6.34
C LEU A 117 16.57 -11.54 -6.28
N GLU A 118 16.42 -12.72 -6.88
CA GLU A 118 17.49 -13.70 -7.03
C GLU A 118 18.63 -13.14 -7.88
N HIS A 119 18.34 -12.61 -9.07
CA HIS A 119 19.35 -11.96 -9.91
C HIS A 119 20.00 -10.76 -9.22
N VAL A 120 19.23 -9.97 -8.48
CA VAL A 120 19.77 -8.84 -7.71
C VAL A 120 20.73 -9.34 -6.62
N ASN A 121 20.34 -10.39 -5.90
CA ASN A 121 21.17 -11.00 -4.86
C ASN A 121 22.49 -11.53 -5.42
N GLU A 122 22.43 -12.29 -6.51
CA GLU A 122 23.62 -12.89 -7.14
C GLU A 122 24.54 -11.86 -7.80
N LYS A 123 23.96 -10.82 -8.42
CA LYS A 123 24.74 -9.84 -9.18
C LYS A 123 25.36 -8.76 -8.30
N PHE A 124 24.61 -8.26 -7.31
CA PHE A 124 24.99 -7.07 -6.55
C PHE A 124 25.29 -7.36 -5.07
N TRP A 125 24.56 -8.26 -4.41
CA TRP A 125 24.69 -8.46 -2.97
C TRP A 125 25.78 -9.47 -2.60
N LYS A 126 25.77 -10.66 -3.22
CA LYS A 126 26.79 -11.72 -3.12
C LYS A 126 27.16 -12.15 -1.69
N VAL A 127 26.27 -11.94 -0.72
CA VAL A 127 26.50 -12.33 0.68
C VAL A 127 25.27 -13.00 1.26
N SER A 128 25.48 -13.95 2.18
CA SER A 128 24.42 -14.64 2.91
C SER A 128 23.83 -13.78 4.05
N ARG A 129 23.56 -12.50 3.75
CA ARG A 129 22.89 -11.57 4.66
C ARG A 129 21.57 -11.12 4.04
N PRO A 130 20.57 -10.71 4.83
CA PRO A 130 19.34 -10.15 4.26
C PRO A 130 19.65 -9.00 3.30
N LEU A 131 19.06 -8.99 2.10
CA LEU A 131 19.30 -7.93 1.12
C LEU A 131 18.92 -6.57 1.71
N GLU A 132 19.78 -5.58 1.54
CA GLU A 132 19.50 -4.19 1.88
C GLU A 132 19.22 -3.41 0.60
N LEU A 133 17.97 -2.97 0.47
CA LEU A 133 17.50 -2.19 -0.66
C LEU A 133 17.01 -0.84 -0.17
N CYS A 134 17.12 0.17 -1.02
CA CYS A 134 16.62 1.51 -0.77
C CYS A 134 15.52 1.89 -1.77
N TYR A 135 14.57 2.71 -1.35
CA TYR A 135 13.52 3.23 -2.23
C TYR A 135 13.43 4.76 -2.14
N ALA A 136 13.04 5.39 -3.24
CA ALA A 136 12.70 6.80 -3.30
C ALA A 136 11.49 7.00 -4.22
N LEU A 137 10.71 8.05 -4.00
CA LEU A 137 9.66 8.47 -4.92
C LEU A 137 10.27 8.86 -6.27
N THR A 138 9.67 8.38 -7.35
CA THR A 138 10.04 8.76 -8.71
C THR A 138 9.52 10.17 -8.98
N LYS A 139 10.42 11.13 -9.22
CA LYS A 139 10.06 12.55 -9.41
C LYS A 139 9.38 12.83 -10.77
N ASP A 140 9.55 11.93 -11.74
CA ASP A 140 8.99 12.02 -13.07
C ASP A 140 8.42 10.66 -13.50
N PRO A 141 7.16 10.33 -13.14
CA PRO A 141 6.49 9.15 -13.68
C PRO A 141 6.17 9.40 -15.16
N LYS A 142 7.04 8.97 -16.07
CA LYS A 142 6.80 9.06 -17.51
C LYS A 142 5.92 7.92 -18.04
#